data_AF-A0A5B0PN13-F1
#
_entry.id   AF-A0A5B0PN13-F1
#
_cell.length_a   1.000
_cell.length_b   1.000
_cell.length_c   1.000
_cell.angle_alpha   90.00
_cell.angle_beta   90.00
_cell.angle_gamma   90.00
#
_symmetry.space_group_name_H-M   'P 1'
#
loop_
_entity.id
_entity.type
_entity.pdbx_description
1 polymer ?
#
loop_
_entity_poly.entity_id
_entity_poly.type
_entity_poly.pdbx_seq_one_letter_code
_entity_poly.pdbx_strand_id
1 'polypeptide(L)'
;MTEPTNNHSEETKKLSEKEELRRQGDLVIQGFKHLADTTNSSLQKDYQRERSITITSVKTKVSVDQPELKKGLLVQLQTSLLPQLQQHVITISQLTNPSDLRKEPASSFKRMLEIQSDLTTILDQISHATDIICSEPLYLSHPSVRRNDQYLNELKPYKLQGLHHRLTTFFLQELYNVFDSSYQTIQQLEFSTKKYNNRIDLTDARDTMIEAVDECLECIELALDWLKGSEFDNVQEDWRYEKCGINETLQKVLSLIDPTTSLSKKKRRLKEPLSRPVVKLAKSVVPVIKLCRLFFNKLSARGMNRRRLPPFTTMCSYQLEIIGALAGHTGAELGGILHVLQEANTTDNEDTRYALTRAVGALETQFQTPFLLILLHFVPIIPDTDGHPVQDYYKKWFAVWNTQFNLAIINLLDAIKEYEGI
;
A
#
# COMPACT_ATOMS: atom_id res chain seq x y z
N MET A 1 29.13 -35.67 59.58
CA MET A 1 29.61 -35.79 58.19
C MET A 1 28.39 -35.75 57.30
N THR A 2 28.11 -34.60 56.69
CA THR A 2 26.98 -34.37 55.79
C THR A 2 27.53 -33.64 54.56
N GLU A 3 27.16 -34.13 53.39
CA GLU A 3 27.78 -33.94 52.07
C GLU A 3 27.79 -32.49 51.56
N PRO A 4 28.92 -31.99 51.00
CA PRO A 4 28.97 -30.77 50.18
C PRO A 4 28.91 -31.03 48.66
N THR A 5 28.88 -32.29 48.22
CA THR A 5 29.10 -32.69 46.82
C THR A 5 27.91 -32.48 45.89
N ASN A 6 26.68 -32.38 46.42
CA ASN A 6 25.48 -32.31 45.59
C ASN A 6 25.26 -30.91 44.95
N ASN A 7 25.60 -29.83 45.67
CA ASN A 7 25.40 -28.45 45.17
C ASN A 7 26.30 -28.11 43.97
N HIS A 8 27.55 -28.60 43.96
CA HIS A 8 28.50 -28.25 42.89
C HIS A 8 28.19 -28.97 41.57
N SER A 9 27.63 -30.19 41.65
CA SER A 9 27.14 -30.94 40.49
C SER A 9 25.86 -30.34 39.90
N GLU A 10 24.97 -29.79 40.74
CA GLU A 10 23.77 -29.09 40.26
C GLU A 10 24.10 -27.73 39.62
N GLU A 11 25.08 -26.99 40.15
CA GLU A 11 25.54 -25.72 39.58
C GLU A 11 26.21 -25.89 38.21
N THR A 12 27.08 -26.88 38.06
CA THR A 12 27.71 -27.19 36.77
C THR A 12 26.70 -27.65 35.73
N LYS A 13 25.70 -28.44 36.14
CA LYS A 13 24.59 -28.85 35.26
C LYS A 13 23.74 -27.66 34.81
N LYS A 14 23.37 -26.75 35.72
CA LYS A 14 22.64 -25.51 35.39
C LYS A 14 23.43 -24.58 34.48
N LEU A 15 24.75 -24.49 34.65
CA LEU A 15 25.62 -23.70 33.79
C LEU A 15 25.66 -24.27 32.36
N SER A 16 25.80 -25.60 32.25
CA SER A 16 25.78 -26.31 30.97
C SER A 16 24.43 -26.20 30.25
N GLU A 17 23.31 -26.28 30.97
CA GLU A 17 21.97 -26.10 30.41
C GLU A 17 21.75 -24.66 29.90
N LYS A 18 22.27 -23.66 30.62
CA LYS A 18 22.21 -22.25 30.20
C LYS A 18 23.07 -21.97 28.97
N GLU A 19 24.23 -22.59 28.86
CA GLU A 19 25.11 -22.48 27.68
C GLU A 19 24.50 -23.14 26.45
N GLU A 20 23.91 -24.34 26.61
CA GLU A 20 23.21 -25.02 25.52
C GLU A 20 22.00 -24.21 25.04
N LEU A 21 21.24 -23.63 25.97
CA LEU A 21 20.12 -22.76 25.63
C LEU A 21 20.57 -21.51 24.84
N ARG A 22 21.74 -20.94 25.18
CA ARG A 22 22.31 -19.82 24.43
C ARG A 22 22.78 -20.21 23.03
N ARG A 23 23.32 -21.42 22.87
CA ARG A 23 23.67 -21.96 21.54
C ARG A 23 22.43 -22.14 20.67
N GLN A 24 21.33 -22.64 21.25
CA GLN A 24 20.05 -22.73 20.54
C GLN A 24 19.51 -21.35 20.17
N GLY A 25 19.59 -20.38 21.08
CA GLY A 25 19.22 -19.00 20.79
C GLY A 25 20.05 -18.38 19.65
N ASP A 26 21.36 -18.66 19.59
CA ASP A 26 22.21 -18.22 18.48
C ASP A 26 21.78 -18.83 17.14
N LEU A 27 21.38 -20.11 17.10
CA LEU A 27 20.88 -20.77 15.89
C LEU A 27 19.58 -20.11 15.40
N VAL A 28 18.65 -19.84 16.32
CA VAL A 28 17.40 -19.15 16.00
C VAL A 28 17.68 -17.73 15.48
N ILE A 29 18.61 -17.00 16.11
CA ILE A 29 19.01 -15.66 15.64
C ILE A 29 19.61 -15.72 14.23
N GLN A 30 20.45 -16.72 13.96
CA GLN A 30 21.03 -16.91 12.62
C GLN A 30 19.95 -17.21 11.58
N GLY A 31 18.97 -18.04 11.91
CA GLY A 31 17.85 -18.35 11.01
C GLY A 31 17.02 -17.12 10.65
N PHE A 32 16.66 -16.28 11.63
CA PHE A 32 15.93 -15.03 11.37
C PHE A 32 16.77 -14.01 10.59
N LYS A 33 18.08 -13.91 10.86
CA LYS A 33 18.97 -13.07 10.06
C LYS A 33 19.05 -13.52 8.61
N HIS A 34 19.17 -14.82 8.39
CA HIS A 34 19.17 -15.39 7.05
C HIS A 34 17.87 -15.07 6.29
N LEU A 35 16.71 -15.20 6.96
CA LEU A 35 15.41 -14.82 6.38
C LEU A 35 15.33 -13.33 6.05
N ALA A 36 15.79 -12.46 6.96
CA ALA A 36 15.85 -11.02 6.76
C ALA A 36 16.75 -10.66 5.56
N ASP A 37 17.96 -11.22 5.50
CA ASP A 37 18.92 -11.00 4.42
C ASP A 37 18.38 -11.48 3.07
N THR A 38 17.72 -12.64 3.04
CA THR A 38 17.08 -13.20 1.84
C THR A 38 15.97 -12.27 1.34
N THR A 39 15.12 -11.81 2.25
CA THR A 39 13.99 -10.92 1.95
C THR A 39 14.49 -9.57 1.42
N ASN A 40 15.51 -8.98 2.05
CA ASN A 40 16.14 -7.73 1.60
C ASN A 40 16.84 -7.89 0.23
N SER A 41 17.49 -9.03 -0.02
CA SER A 41 18.10 -9.35 -1.32
C SER A 41 17.05 -9.41 -2.43
N SER A 42 15.91 -10.07 -2.18
CA SER A 42 14.79 -10.10 -3.12
C SER A 42 14.22 -8.71 -3.38
N LEU A 43 14.01 -7.91 -2.32
CA LEU A 43 13.55 -6.53 -2.44
C LEU A 43 14.48 -5.67 -3.32
N GLN A 44 15.80 -5.82 -3.14
CA GLN A 44 16.79 -5.12 -3.96
C GLN A 44 16.76 -5.55 -5.44
N LYS A 45 16.58 -6.84 -5.70
CA LYS A 45 16.44 -7.36 -7.07
C LYS A 45 15.20 -6.78 -7.75
N ASP A 46 14.09 -6.68 -7.04
CA ASP A 46 12.85 -6.09 -7.58
C ASP A 46 13.02 -4.61 -7.92
N TYR A 47 13.62 -3.82 -7.03
CA TYR A 47 13.96 -2.42 -7.34
C TYR A 47 14.89 -2.28 -8.56
N GLN A 48 15.85 -3.19 -8.72
CA GLN A 48 16.74 -3.20 -9.88
C GLN A 48 16.01 -3.59 -11.17
N ARG A 49 15.05 -4.53 -11.08
CA ARG A 49 14.20 -4.98 -12.19
C ARG A 49 13.32 -3.83 -12.66
N GLU A 50 12.60 -3.15 -11.76
CA GLU A 50 11.79 -1.96 -12.10
C GLU A 50 12.62 -0.87 -12.80
N ARG A 51 13.83 -0.60 -12.31
CA ARG A 51 14.75 0.39 -12.90
C ARG A 51 15.29 -0.02 -14.28
N SER A 52 15.62 -1.30 -14.46
CA SER A 52 16.24 -1.81 -15.69
C SER A 52 15.25 -1.98 -16.84
N ILE A 53 13.99 -2.28 -16.55
CA ILE A 53 12.92 -2.36 -17.55
C ILE A 53 12.59 -0.94 -18.08
N THR A 54 12.79 0.11 -17.28
CA THR A 54 12.68 1.52 -17.75
C THR A 54 13.70 1.86 -18.87
N ILE A 55 14.79 1.09 -18.98
CA ILE A 55 15.91 1.34 -19.91
C ILE A 55 15.88 0.41 -21.15
N THR A 56 15.18 -0.72 -21.11
CA THR A 56 15.25 -1.72 -22.18
C THR A 56 13.88 -2.06 -22.76
N SER A 57 13.51 -1.34 -23.83
CA SER A 57 12.39 -1.68 -24.69
C SER A 57 12.71 -2.93 -25.52
N VAL A 58 11.78 -3.90 -25.50
CA VAL A 58 11.66 -5.07 -26.38
C VAL A 58 12.82 -6.07 -26.36
N LYS A 59 12.69 -7.09 -25.49
CA LYS A 59 13.04 -8.48 -25.87
C LYS A 59 11.88 -9.39 -25.52
N THR A 60 11.05 -9.67 -26.52
CA THR A 60 10.04 -10.72 -26.52
C THR A 60 10.77 -12.07 -26.39
N LYS A 61 10.94 -12.54 -25.14
CA LYS A 61 11.10 -13.98 -24.93
C LYS A 61 9.70 -14.56 -25.03
N VAL A 62 9.48 -15.33 -26.08
CA VAL A 62 8.27 -16.17 -26.24
C VAL A 62 8.26 -17.14 -25.06
N SER A 63 7.58 -16.74 -23.98
CA SER A 63 7.19 -17.66 -22.94
C SER A 63 6.00 -18.44 -23.48
N VAL A 64 6.04 -19.75 -23.38
CA VAL A 64 4.86 -20.58 -23.62
C VAL A 64 3.85 -20.16 -22.57
N ASP A 65 2.81 -19.43 -22.97
CA ASP A 65 1.77 -18.99 -22.07
C ASP A 65 1.08 -20.25 -21.52
N GLN A 66 1.28 -20.54 -20.24
CA GLN A 66 0.64 -21.64 -19.51
C GLN A 66 -0.44 -21.05 -18.61
N PRO A 67 -1.61 -20.67 -19.15
CA PRO A 67 -2.65 -20.00 -18.38
C PRO A 67 -3.16 -20.88 -17.23
N GLU A 68 -3.24 -22.19 -17.41
CA GLU A 68 -3.64 -23.13 -16.35
C GLU A 68 -2.64 -23.16 -15.20
N LEU A 69 -1.33 -23.11 -15.50
CA LEU A 69 -0.30 -23.03 -14.47
C LEU A 69 -0.42 -21.72 -13.68
N LYS A 70 -0.55 -20.58 -14.38
CA LYS A 70 -0.71 -19.27 -13.74
C LYS A 70 -1.95 -19.24 -12.84
N LYS A 71 -3.09 -19.76 -13.31
CA LYS A 71 -4.32 -19.88 -12.50
C LYS A 71 -4.12 -20.79 -11.28
N GLY A 72 -3.45 -21.92 -11.45
CA GLY A 72 -3.10 -22.82 -10.35
C GLY A 72 -2.26 -22.13 -9.29
N LEU A 73 -1.26 -21.33 -9.70
CA LEU A 73 -0.42 -20.55 -8.80
C LEU A 73 -1.20 -19.43 -8.09
N LEU A 74 -2.11 -18.74 -8.78
CA LEU A 74 -3.00 -17.73 -8.16
C LEU A 74 -3.88 -18.36 -7.07
N VAL A 75 -4.46 -19.52 -7.35
CA VAL A 75 -5.25 -20.28 -6.36
C VAL A 75 -4.35 -20.71 -5.20
N GLN A 76 -3.17 -21.23 -5.47
CA GLN A 76 -2.21 -21.65 -4.44
C GLN A 76 -1.80 -20.50 -3.52
N LEU A 77 -1.50 -19.33 -4.08
CA LEU A 77 -1.22 -18.10 -3.33
C LEU A 77 -2.39 -17.75 -2.40
N GLN A 78 -3.61 -17.76 -2.94
CA GLN A 78 -4.82 -17.37 -2.23
C GLN A 78 -5.22 -18.35 -1.11
N THR A 79 -5.18 -19.66 -1.38
CA THR A 79 -5.77 -20.67 -0.48
C THR A 79 -4.76 -21.32 0.45
N SER A 80 -3.47 -21.18 0.19
CA SER A 80 -2.42 -21.93 0.88
C SER A 80 -1.24 -21.08 1.32
N LEU A 81 -0.50 -20.45 0.39
CA LEU A 81 0.78 -19.82 0.73
C LEU A 81 0.62 -18.59 1.62
N LEU A 82 -0.26 -17.66 1.25
CA LEU A 82 -0.48 -16.45 2.04
C LEU A 82 -1.15 -16.74 3.39
N PRO A 83 -2.17 -17.61 3.49
CA PRO A 83 -2.72 -18.00 4.79
C PRO A 83 -1.72 -18.72 5.71
N GLN A 84 -0.87 -19.59 5.16
CA GLN A 84 0.18 -20.25 5.95
C GLN A 84 1.19 -19.23 6.47
N LEU A 85 1.66 -18.32 5.61
CA LEU A 85 2.55 -17.24 6.01
C LEU A 85 1.94 -16.39 7.13
N GLN A 86 0.66 -16.01 7.00
CA GLN A 86 -0.08 -15.28 8.03
C GLN A 86 -0.01 -16.00 9.38
N GLN A 87 -0.27 -17.30 9.38
CA GLN A 87 -0.23 -18.11 10.59
C GLN A 87 1.19 -18.21 11.19
N HIS A 88 2.22 -18.34 10.36
CA HIS A 88 3.60 -18.36 10.83
C HIS A 88 4.03 -17.02 11.44
N VAL A 89 3.66 -15.89 10.84
CA VAL A 89 3.93 -14.54 11.37
C VAL A 89 3.27 -14.35 12.74
N ILE A 90 2.00 -14.72 12.88
CA ILE A 90 1.27 -14.68 14.17
C ILE A 90 1.96 -15.57 15.21
N THR A 91 2.37 -16.78 14.80
CA THR A 91 3.01 -17.74 15.71
C THR A 91 4.38 -17.24 16.17
N ILE A 92 5.17 -16.62 15.28
CA ILE A 92 6.45 -15.99 15.65
C ILE A 92 6.21 -14.89 16.69
N SER A 93 5.23 -14.01 16.47
CA SER A 93 4.88 -12.95 17.43
C SER A 93 4.56 -13.51 18.82
N GLN A 94 3.87 -14.66 18.89
CA GLN A 94 3.57 -15.31 20.16
C GLN A 94 4.82 -15.91 20.81
N LEU A 95 5.65 -16.60 20.03
CA LEU A 95 6.87 -17.26 20.51
C LEU A 95 7.95 -16.25 20.94
N THR A 96 8.00 -15.07 20.32
CA THR A 96 8.94 -14.01 20.69
C THR A 96 8.45 -13.13 21.84
N ASN A 97 7.27 -13.42 22.41
CA ASN A 97 6.78 -12.71 23.60
C ASN A 97 7.79 -12.85 24.75
N PRO A 98 8.37 -11.75 25.27
CA PRO A 98 9.39 -11.80 26.32
C PRO A 98 8.97 -12.57 27.58
N SER A 99 7.69 -12.50 27.96
CA SER A 99 7.18 -13.14 29.18
C SER A 99 7.05 -14.65 29.01
N ASP A 100 6.58 -15.11 27.85
CA ASP A 100 6.35 -16.53 27.59
C ASP A 100 7.64 -17.25 27.18
N LEU A 101 8.48 -16.58 26.38
CA LEU A 101 9.78 -17.10 25.98
C LEU A 101 10.71 -17.35 27.18
N ARG A 102 10.61 -16.53 28.23
CA ARG A 102 11.36 -16.75 29.48
C ARG A 102 10.91 -17.98 30.28
N LYS A 103 9.63 -18.38 30.15
CA LYS A 103 9.08 -19.54 30.88
C LYS A 103 9.53 -20.84 30.23
N GLU A 104 9.45 -20.92 28.90
CA GLU A 104 9.74 -22.14 28.15
C GLU A 104 10.64 -21.86 26.92
N PRO A 105 11.91 -21.49 27.13
CA PRO A 105 12.78 -21.05 26.04
C PRO A 105 13.18 -22.18 25.10
N ALA A 106 13.45 -23.39 25.61
CA ALA A 106 13.88 -24.53 24.80
C ALA A 106 12.79 -25.03 23.83
N SER A 107 11.54 -25.14 24.29
CA SER A 107 10.41 -25.52 23.43
C SER A 107 10.11 -24.44 22.39
N SER A 108 10.18 -23.17 22.80
CA SER A 108 10.00 -22.02 21.92
C SER A 108 11.05 -21.98 20.81
N PHE A 109 12.34 -22.16 21.14
CA PHE A 109 13.41 -22.18 20.15
C PHE A 109 13.30 -23.34 19.17
N LYS A 110 12.98 -24.54 19.64
CA LYS A 110 12.72 -25.67 18.75
C LYS A 110 11.62 -25.34 17.74
N ARG A 111 10.51 -24.79 18.22
CA ARG A 111 9.39 -24.40 17.35
C ARG A 111 9.73 -23.25 16.41
N MET A 112 10.53 -22.28 16.84
CA MET A 112 11.02 -21.21 15.97
C MET A 112 11.88 -21.75 14.83
N LEU A 113 12.78 -22.71 15.09
CA LEU A 113 13.61 -23.33 14.05
C LEU A 113 12.77 -24.07 13.00
N GLU A 114 11.74 -24.81 13.44
CA GLU A 114 10.78 -25.46 12.55
C GLU A 114 10.06 -24.43 11.66
N ILE A 115 9.53 -23.35 12.26
CA ILE A 115 8.87 -22.26 11.53
C ILE A 115 9.82 -21.56 10.56
N GLN A 116 11.09 -21.36 10.91
CA GLN A 116 12.06 -20.73 10.01
C GLN A 116 12.31 -21.56 8.74
N SER A 117 12.35 -22.88 8.88
CA SER A 117 12.47 -23.80 7.74
C SER A 117 11.22 -23.75 6.84
N ASP A 118 10.03 -23.76 7.45
CA ASP A 118 8.76 -23.67 6.73
C ASP A 118 8.63 -22.33 6.00
N LEU A 119 8.99 -21.22 6.67
CA LEU A 119 8.99 -19.88 6.09
C LEU A 119 9.93 -19.77 4.90
N THR A 120 11.14 -20.32 4.98
CA THR A 120 12.07 -20.31 3.84
C THR A 120 11.40 -20.95 2.62
N THR A 121 10.77 -22.11 2.82
CA THR A 121 10.08 -22.84 1.76
C THR A 121 8.88 -22.06 1.21
N ILE A 122 8.07 -21.45 2.08
CA ILE A 122 6.89 -20.67 1.67
C ILE A 122 7.31 -19.43 0.89
N LEU A 123 8.32 -18.69 1.35
CA LEU A 123 8.82 -17.51 0.68
C LEU A 123 9.40 -17.83 -0.69
N ASP A 124 10.17 -18.92 -0.82
CA ASP A 124 10.67 -19.40 -2.11
C ASP A 124 9.52 -19.75 -3.07
N GLN A 125 8.45 -20.39 -2.57
CA GLN A 125 7.26 -20.68 -3.37
C GLN A 125 6.50 -19.42 -3.79
N ILE A 126 6.38 -18.42 -2.91
CA ILE A 126 5.75 -17.14 -3.23
C ILE A 126 6.57 -16.39 -4.29
N SER A 127 7.90 -16.30 -4.13
CA SER A 127 8.78 -15.67 -5.11
C SER A 127 8.71 -16.39 -6.46
N HIS A 128 8.76 -17.72 -6.47
CA HIS A 128 8.64 -18.50 -7.70
C HIS A 128 7.28 -18.30 -8.40
N ALA A 129 6.19 -18.33 -7.64
CA ALA A 129 4.85 -18.09 -8.17
C ALA A 129 4.77 -16.67 -8.78
N THR A 130 5.30 -15.67 -8.06
CA THR A 130 5.33 -14.28 -8.50
C THR A 130 6.11 -14.12 -9.79
N ASP A 131 7.28 -14.75 -9.91
CA ASP A 131 8.10 -14.72 -11.13
C ASP A 131 7.39 -15.33 -12.33
N ILE A 132 6.73 -16.48 -12.18
CA ILE A 132 5.99 -17.14 -13.26
C ILE A 132 4.78 -16.31 -13.69
N ILE A 133 3.99 -15.84 -12.71
CA ILE A 133 2.79 -15.05 -12.97
C ILE A 133 3.16 -13.74 -13.69
N CYS A 134 4.27 -13.11 -13.30
CA CYS A 134 4.69 -11.79 -13.75
C CYS A 134 5.79 -11.80 -14.83
N SER A 135 5.93 -12.93 -15.55
CA SER A 135 7.00 -13.14 -16.54
C SER A 135 6.90 -12.27 -17.82
N GLU A 136 5.76 -11.65 -18.11
CA GLU A 136 5.59 -10.80 -19.30
C GLU A 136 6.05 -9.35 -19.07
N PRO A 137 6.48 -8.62 -20.13
CA PRO A 137 6.94 -7.24 -19.99
C PRO A 137 5.90 -6.37 -19.30
N LEU A 138 6.29 -5.91 -18.11
CA LEU A 138 5.47 -5.30 -17.05
C LEU A 138 5.05 -3.85 -17.33
N TYR A 139 4.76 -3.51 -18.59
CA TYR A 139 4.32 -2.16 -18.92
C TYR A 139 2.99 -2.15 -19.67
N LEU A 140 1.97 -1.69 -18.94
CA LEU A 140 0.71 -1.13 -19.44
C LEU A 140 0.90 0.26 -20.07
N SER A 141 2.13 0.79 -20.06
CA SER A 141 2.42 2.21 -20.29
C SER A 141 2.62 2.63 -21.76
N HIS A 142 2.36 1.75 -22.74
CA HIS A 142 2.28 2.23 -24.12
C HIS A 142 0.84 2.22 -24.67
N PRO A 143 0.21 3.41 -24.86
CA PRO A 143 -1.12 3.52 -25.46
C PRO A 143 -1.24 2.95 -26.88
N SER A 144 -0.12 2.67 -27.56
CA SER A 144 -0.09 2.13 -28.91
C SER A 144 -0.30 0.60 -28.95
N VAL A 145 -0.07 -0.09 -27.84
CA VAL A 145 -0.32 -1.53 -27.74
C VAL A 145 -1.74 -1.71 -27.20
N ARG A 146 -2.74 -1.63 -28.08
CA ARG A 146 -4.08 -2.13 -27.78
C ARG A 146 -3.98 -3.62 -27.44
N ARG A 147 -3.74 -3.96 -26.18
CA ARG A 147 -3.88 -5.33 -25.70
C ARG A 147 -5.38 -5.60 -25.63
N ASN A 148 -5.84 -6.46 -26.53
CA ASN A 148 -7.16 -7.06 -26.46
C ASN A 148 -7.09 -8.16 -25.38
N ASP A 149 -7.11 -7.77 -24.11
CA ASP A 149 -6.92 -8.64 -22.95
C ASP A 149 -8.17 -8.76 -22.06
N GLN A 150 -9.31 -8.24 -22.53
CA GLN A 150 -10.59 -8.20 -21.80
C GLN A 150 -11.06 -9.60 -21.37
N TYR A 151 -10.73 -10.63 -22.15
CA TYR A 151 -11.13 -12.03 -21.93
C TYR A 151 -10.20 -12.80 -20.99
N LEU A 152 -9.08 -12.20 -20.55
CA LEU A 152 -8.10 -12.88 -19.70
C LEU A 152 -8.55 -13.03 -18.24
N ASN A 153 -9.63 -12.35 -17.82
CA ASN A 153 -10.20 -12.43 -16.46
C ASN A 153 -9.13 -12.27 -15.37
N GLU A 154 -8.89 -13.29 -14.54
CA GLU A 154 -7.89 -13.30 -13.47
C GLU A 154 -6.44 -13.14 -13.97
N LEU A 155 -6.18 -13.44 -15.24
CA LEU A 155 -4.88 -13.30 -15.88
C LEU A 155 -4.68 -11.95 -16.57
N LYS A 156 -5.61 -10.99 -16.41
CA LYS A 156 -5.40 -9.63 -16.94
C LYS A 156 -4.11 -9.04 -16.36
N PRO A 157 -3.22 -8.49 -17.21
CA PRO A 157 -2.00 -7.81 -16.77
C PRO A 157 -2.20 -6.81 -15.63
N TYR A 158 -3.31 -6.05 -15.61
CA TYR A 158 -3.63 -5.15 -14.49
C TYR A 158 -3.70 -5.88 -13.14
N LYS A 159 -4.42 -7.02 -13.07
CA LYS A 159 -4.52 -7.81 -11.83
C LYS A 159 -3.19 -8.43 -11.45
N LEU A 160 -2.43 -8.95 -12.43
CA LEU A 160 -1.14 -9.60 -12.17
C LEU A 160 -0.09 -8.59 -11.69
N GLN A 161 -0.04 -7.39 -12.30
CA GLN A 161 0.89 -6.33 -11.90
C GLN A 161 0.54 -5.77 -10.52
N GLY A 162 -0.73 -5.51 -10.23
CA GLY A 162 -1.13 -5.05 -8.91
C GLY A 162 -0.88 -6.10 -7.82
N LEU A 163 -0.95 -7.40 -8.15
CA LEU A 163 -0.55 -8.48 -7.25
C LEU A 163 0.97 -8.50 -7.03
N HIS A 164 1.76 -8.37 -8.09
CA HIS A 164 3.22 -8.31 -8.01
C HIS A 164 3.66 -7.24 -7.02
N HIS A 165 3.16 -6.02 -7.18
CA HIS A 165 3.50 -4.89 -6.33
C HIS A 165 3.18 -5.13 -4.83
N ARG A 166 2.11 -5.87 -4.54
CA ARG A 166 1.72 -6.24 -3.17
C ARG A 166 2.55 -7.38 -2.61
N LEU A 167 3.15 -8.23 -3.43
CA LEU A 167 3.98 -9.37 -3.01
C LEU A 167 5.49 -9.09 -3.06
N THR A 168 5.90 -7.90 -3.51
CA THR A 168 7.31 -7.51 -3.59
C THR A 168 7.61 -6.33 -2.67
N THR A 169 7.43 -5.10 -3.12
CA THR A 169 8.04 -3.92 -2.49
C THR A 169 7.65 -3.73 -1.03
N PHE A 170 6.36 -3.58 -0.75
CA PHE A 170 5.87 -3.34 0.62
C PHE A 170 5.95 -4.60 1.48
N PHE A 171 5.55 -5.74 0.91
CA PHE A 171 5.47 -6.99 1.64
C PHE A 171 6.82 -7.56 2.07
N LEU A 172 7.85 -7.48 1.22
CA LEU A 172 9.21 -7.90 1.60
C LEU A 172 9.79 -6.97 2.66
N GLN A 173 9.49 -5.67 2.62
CA GLN A 173 9.91 -4.74 3.68
C GLN A 173 9.31 -5.13 5.03
N GLU A 174 8.02 -5.45 5.09
CA GLU A 174 7.38 -5.82 6.36
C GLU A 174 7.82 -7.18 6.90
N LEU A 175 8.06 -8.15 6.02
CA LEU A 175 8.66 -9.43 6.43
C LEU A 175 10.06 -9.23 7.02
N TYR A 176 10.87 -8.35 6.40
CA TYR A 176 12.17 -7.98 6.95
C TYR A 176 12.03 -7.40 8.36
N ASN A 177 11.10 -6.47 8.58
CA ASN A 177 10.86 -5.84 9.88
C ASN A 177 10.47 -6.88 10.96
N VAL A 178 9.61 -7.86 10.61
CA VAL A 178 9.22 -8.96 11.51
C VAL A 178 10.43 -9.83 11.89
N PHE A 179 11.24 -10.23 10.90
CA PHE A 179 12.42 -11.08 11.14
C PHE A 179 13.49 -10.33 11.94
N ASP A 180 13.69 -9.06 11.63
CA ASP A 180 14.64 -8.19 12.33
C ASP A 180 14.26 -8.02 13.80
N SER A 181 13.01 -7.64 14.05
CA SER A 181 12.45 -7.50 15.41
C SER A 181 12.51 -8.81 16.20
N SER A 182 12.29 -9.95 15.53
CA SER A 182 12.35 -11.28 16.16
C SER A 182 13.72 -11.60 16.73
N TYR A 183 14.79 -11.46 15.92
CA TYR A 183 16.12 -11.78 16.42
C TYR A 183 16.63 -10.72 17.40
N GLN A 184 16.27 -9.44 17.23
CA GLN A 184 16.61 -8.39 18.19
C GLN A 184 16.02 -8.68 19.57
N THR A 185 14.76 -9.13 19.63
CA THR A 185 14.09 -9.51 20.88
C THR A 185 14.82 -10.65 21.60
N ILE A 186 15.22 -11.69 20.87
CA ILE A 186 15.98 -12.83 21.43
C ILE A 186 17.34 -12.38 21.96
N GLN A 187 18.01 -11.44 21.26
CA GLN A 187 19.28 -10.87 21.71
C GLN A 187 19.12 -10.03 23.00
N GLN A 188 18.08 -9.21 23.09
CA GLN A 188 17.79 -8.39 24.28
C GLN A 188 17.46 -9.24 25.52
N LEU A 189 16.91 -10.45 25.32
CA LEU A 189 16.63 -11.41 26.37
C LEU A 189 17.87 -12.19 26.86
N GLU A 190 19.06 -11.87 26.35
CA GLU A 190 20.34 -12.51 26.70
C GLU A 190 20.40 -14.02 26.42
N PHE A 191 19.57 -14.50 25.48
CA PHE A 191 19.61 -15.87 24.97
C PHE A 191 20.66 -16.08 23.87
N SER A 192 21.51 -15.08 23.62
CA SER A 192 22.64 -15.14 22.69
C SER A 192 23.96 -15.32 23.43
N THR A 193 24.94 -16.00 22.81
CA THR A 193 26.31 -16.05 23.35
C THR A 193 27.02 -14.70 23.22
N LYS A 194 26.64 -13.89 22.23
CA LYS A 194 27.08 -12.50 22.10
C LYS A 194 26.32 -11.62 23.09
N LYS A 195 27.05 -10.82 23.87
CA LYS A 195 26.44 -9.82 24.75
C LYS A 195 25.72 -8.76 23.95
N TYR A 196 24.50 -8.44 24.37
CA TYR A 196 23.77 -7.28 23.89
C TYR A 196 24.36 -6.03 24.57
N ASN A 197 24.94 -5.12 23.78
CA ASN A 197 25.68 -3.97 24.31
C ASN A 197 24.81 -2.71 24.49
N ASN A 198 23.55 -2.74 24.03
CA ASN A 198 22.63 -1.61 24.12
C ASN A 198 21.74 -1.72 25.37
N ARG A 199 20.99 -0.67 25.68
CA ARG A 199 19.99 -0.71 26.76
C ARG A 199 18.92 -1.74 26.42
N ILE A 200 18.64 -2.64 27.37
CA ILE A 200 17.54 -3.60 27.28
C ILE A 200 16.24 -2.82 27.53
N ASP A 201 15.34 -2.82 26.55
CA ASP A 201 13.97 -2.32 26.70
C ASP A 201 13.00 -3.32 26.08
N LEU A 202 12.56 -4.28 26.90
CA LEU A 202 11.69 -5.36 26.44
C LEU A 202 10.25 -4.90 26.16
N THR A 203 9.87 -3.71 26.65
CA THR A 203 8.56 -3.14 26.36
C THR A 203 8.60 -2.55 24.96
N ASP A 204 9.60 -1.72 24.68
CA ASP A 204 9.85 -1.14 23.36
C ASP A 204 10.07 -2.22 22.28
N ALA A 205 10.86 -3.26 22.59
CA ALA A 205 11.06 -4.40 21.70
C ALA A 205 9.75 -5.15 21.40
N ARG A 206 8.86 -5.26 22.39
CA ARG A 206 7.56 -5.92 22.21
C ARG A 206 6.63 -5.07 21.37
N ASP A 207 6.58 -3.77 21.64
CA ASP A 207 5.74 -2.83 20.90
C ASP A 207 6.19 -2.77 19.43
N THR A 208 7.49 -2.67 19.17
CA THR A 208 8.08 -2.72 17.82
C THR A 208 7.73 -4.03 17.10
N MET A 209 7.82 -5.17 17.80
CA MET A 209 7.45 -6.47 17.22
C MET A 209 5.96 -6.56 16.88
N ILE A 210 5.09 -5.99 17.71
CA ILE A 210 3.63 -5.97 17.45
C ILE A 210 3.34 -5.09 16.23
N GLU A 211 3.91 -3.89 16.17
CA GLU A 211 3.75 -2.97 15.04
C GLU A 211 4.19 -3.63 13.72
N ALA A 212 5.39 -4.20 13.68
CA ALA A 212 5.90 -4.90 12.49
C ALA A 212 5.01 -6.09 12.06
N VAL A 213 4.45 -6.81 13.03
CA VAL A 213 3.53 -7.92 12.76
C VAL A 213 2.20 -7.41 12.21
N ASP A 214 1.62 -6.36 12.81
CA ASP A 214 0.36 -5.78 12.36
C ASP A 214 0.48 -5.23 10.93
N GLU A 215 1.58 -4.53 10.61
CA GLU A 215 1.87 -4.03 9.25
C GLU A 215 2.06 -5.17 8.24
N CYS A 216 2.76 -6.24 8.63
CA CYS A 216 2.94 -7.42 7.78
C CYS A 216 1.61 -8.15 7.52
N LEU A 217 0.77 -8.30 8.55
CA LEU A 217 -0.54 -8.92 8.42
C LEU A 217 -1.47 -8.08 7.53
N GLU A 218 -1.45 -6.76 7.65
CA GLU A 218 -2.18 -5.87 6.75
C GLU A 218 -1.73 -6.07 5.29
N CYS A 219 -0.43 -6.18 5.01
CA CYS A 219 0.07 -6.46 3.67
C CYS A 219 -0.42 -7.81 3.11
N ILE A 220 -0.43 -8.86 3.94
CA ILE A 220 -0.97 -10.17 3.57
C ILE A 220 -2.47 -10.09 3.25
N GLU A 221 -3.23 -9.38 4.08
CA GLU A 221 -4.67 -9.19 3.88
C GLU A 221 -4.95 -8.40 2.60
N LEU A 222 -4.19 -7.34 2.31
CA LEU A 222 -4.29 -6.59 1.06
C LEU A 222 -4.02 -7.46 -0.17
N ALA A 223 -3.03 -8.34 -0.13
CA ALA A 223 -2.76 -9.28 -1.22
C ALA A 223 -3.90 -10.30 -1.39
N LEU A 224 -4.45 -10.82 -0.29
CA LEU A 224 -5.59 -11.74 -0.31
C LEU A 224 -6.87 -11.07 -0.83
N ASP A 225 -7.13 -9.83 -0.42
CA ASP A 225 -8.26 -9.03 -0.88
C ASP A 225 -8.12 -8.70 -2.36
N TRP A 226 -6.92 -8.40 -2.86
CA TRP A 226 -6.66 -8.18 -4.29
C TRP A 226 -6.92 -9.42 -5.16
N LEU A 227 -6.54 -10.60 -4.65
CA LEU A 227 -6.77 -11.89 -5.32
C LEU A 227 -8.27 -12.22 -5.37
N LYS A 228 -8.99 -12.00 -4.27
CA LYS A 228 -10.43 -12.29 -4.15
C LYS A 228 -11.31 -11.21 -4.79
N GLY A 229 -10.80 -9.99 -4.88
CA GLY A 229 -11.53 -8.80 -5.27
C GLY A 229 -11.93 -8.80 -6.74
N SER A 230 -13.06 -8.16 -7.02
CA SER A 230 -13.41 -7.77 -8.37
C SER A 230 -12.43 -6.75 -8.92
N GLU A 231 -12.43 -6.56 -10.24
CA GLU A 231 -11.69 -5.46 -10.87
C GLU A 231 -12.04 -4.09 -10.28
N PHE A 232 -13.28 -3.90 -9.80
CA PHE A 232 -13.65 -2.64 -9.15
C PHE A 232 -13.12 -2.53 -7.73
N ASP A 233 -13.11 -3.63 -6.96
CA ASP A 233 -12.49 -3.66 -5.62
C ASP A 233 -11.01 -3.27 -5.73
N ASN A 234 -10.31 -3.83 -6.72
CA ASN A 234 -8.89 -3.58 -6.97
C ASN A 234 -8.63 -2.10 -7.30
N VAL A 235 -9.42 -1.52 -8.22
CA VAL A 235 -9.35 -0.09 -8.55
C VAL A 235 -9.64 0.79 -7.32
N GLN A 236 -10.60 0.40 -6.48
CA GLN A 236 -10.94 1.15 -5.26
C GLN A 236 -9.85 1.08 -4.19
N GLU A 237 -9.11 -0.02 -4.16
CA GLU A 237 -7.99 -0.22 -3.23
C GLU A 237 -6.87 0.78 -3.50
N ASP A 238 -6.51 0.96 -4.76
CA ASP A 238 -5.51 1.94 -5.20
C ASP A 238 -5.91 3.38 -4.83
N TRP A 239 -7.21 3.65 -4.66
CA TRP A 239 -7.71 4.95 -4.23
C TRP A 239 -7.68 5.19 -2.72
N ARG A 240 -7.47 4.17 -1.87
CA ARG A 240 -7.59 4.33 -0.41
C ARG A 240 -6.60 5.35 0.14
N TYR A 241 -5.33 5.22 -0.21
CA TYR A 241 -4.27 6.12 0.26
C TYR A 241 -4.47 7.56 -0.25
N GLU A 242 -4.90 7.71 -1.51
CA GLU A 242 -5.07 9.01 -2.14
C GLU A 242 -6.28 9.79 -1.60
N LYS A 243 -7.33 9.10 -1.15
CA LYS A 243 -8.45 9.76 -0.44
C LYS A 243 -7.99 10.48 0.82
N CYS A 244 -7.01 9.93 1.54
CA CYS A 244 -6.41 10.62 2.69
C CYS A 244 -5.68 11.88 2.24
N GLY A 245 -4.87 11.79 1.18
CA GLY A 245 -4.18 12.95 0.58
C GLY A 245 -5.13 14.08 0.16
N ILE A 246 -6.24 13.77 -0.51
CA ILE A 246 -7.26 14.76 -0.90
C ILE A 246 -7.88 15.44 0.35
N ASN A 247 -8.16 14.67 1.40
CA ASN A 247 -8.69 15.23 2.65
C ASN A 247 -7.67 16.15 3.35
N GLU A 248 -6.41 15.76 3.42
CA GLU A 248 -5.36 16.60 3.96
C GLU A 248 -5.19 17.89 3.17
N THR A 249 -5.18 17.81 1.84
CA THR A 249 -5.09 18.99 0.97
C THR A 249 -6.27 19.93 1.20
N LEU A 250 -7.49 19.40 1.35
CA LEU A 250 -8.64 20.22 1.71
C LEU A 250 -8.45 20.94 3.05
N GLN A 251 -7.97 20.25 4.08
CA GLN A 251 -7.71 20.86 5.40
C GLN A 251 -6.62 21.93 5.32
N LYS A 252 -5.55 21.68 4.56
CA LYS A 252 -4.47 22.65 4.34
C LYS A 252 -5.01 23.89 3.62
N VAL A 253 -5.80 23.76 2.56
CA VAL A 253 -6.44 24.90 1.87
C VAL A 253 -7.40 25.66 2.79
N LEU A 254 -8.21 24.97 3.60
CA LEU A 254 -9.10 25.64 4.56
C LEU A 254 -8.30 26.45 5.60
N SER A 255 -7.16 25.92 6.06
CA SER A 255 -6.27 26.63 6.97
C SER A 255 -5.58 27.84 6.34
N LEU A 256 -5.42 27.88 5.01
CA LEU A 256 -4.96 29.07 4.27
C LEU A 256 -6.01 30.18 4.30
N ILE A 257 -7.30 29.81 4.20
CA ILE A 257 -8.42 30.75 4.18
C ILE A 257 -8.71 31.30 5.58
N ASP A 258 -8.70 30.43 6.57
CA ASP A 258 -8.94 30.77 7.98
C ASP A 258 -8.00 29.95 8.89
N PRO A 259 -6.97 30.59 9.47
CA PRO A 259 -6.02 29.92 10.35
C PRO A 259 -6.65 29.27 11.60
N THR A 260 -7.86 29.68 12.01
CA THR A 260 -8.55 29.11 13.16
C THR A 260 -9.15 27.72 12.90
N THR A 261 -9.24 27.31 11.63
CA THR A 261 -9.77 26.01 11.21
C THR A 261 -8.75 24.86 11.29
N SER A 262 -7.49 25.13 11.64
CA SER A 262 -6.44 24.10 11.76
C SER A 262 -6.68 23.18 12.96
N LEU A 263 -6.98 21.91 12.69
CA LEU A 263 -7.09 20.85 13.71
C LEU A 263 -5.71 20.36 14.22
N SER A 264 -4.61 20.78 13.59
CA SER A 264 -3.26 20.31 13.95
C SER A 264 -2.60 21.18 15.03
N LYS A 265 -2.26 20.57 16.17
CA LYS A 265 -1.57 21.24 17.31
C LYS A 265 -0.13 21.69 17.00
N LYS A 266 0.43 21.34 15.83
CA LYS A 266 1.76 21.79 15.38
C LYS A 266 1.60 23.03 14.51
N LYS A 267 1.65 24.22 15.13
CA LYS A 267 1.71 25.52 14.46
C LYS A 267 2.97 25.64 13.59
N ARG A 268 2.97 25.10 12.38
CA ARG A 268 3.82 25.63 11.31
C ARG A 268 3.15 26.92 10.84
N ARG A 269 3.37 28.01 11.60
CA ARG A 269 2.86 29.33 11.22
C ARG A 269 3.39 29.62 9.81
N LEU A 270 2.50 29.89 8.85
CA LEU A 270 2.89 30.65 7.66
C LEU A 270 3.62 31.90 8.17
N LYS A 271 4.79 32.19 7.58
CA LYS A 271 5.66 33.28 8.06
C LYS A 271 4.94 34.63 8.01
N GLU A 272 3.95 34.79 7.12
CA GLU A 272 3.13 35.99 6.96
C GLU A 272 1.69 35.60 6.58
N PRO A 273 0.68 36.43 6.92
CA PRO A 273 -0.70 36.22 6.47
C PRO A 273 -0.80 36.32 4.95
N LEU A 274 -1.58 35.42 4.34
CA LEU A 274 -1.81 35.45 2.89
C LEU A 274 -2.49 36.75 2.46
N SER A 275 -2.17 37.20 1.25
CA SER A 275 -2.82 38.38 0.68
C SER A 275 -4.31 38.13 0.39
N ARG A 276 -5.12 39.18 0.39
CA ARG A 276 -6.56 39.07 0.06
C ARG A 276 -6.83 38.39 -1.29
N PRO A 277 -6.06 38.66 -2.37
CA PRO A 277 -6.20 37.95 -3.65
C PRO A 277 -5.97 36.44 -3.52
N VAL A 278 -4.93 36.02 -2.80
CA VAL A 278 -4.63 34.58 -2.60
C VAL A 278 -5.73 33.90 -1.77
N VAL A 279 -6.30 34.59 -0.78
CA VAL A 279 -7.46 34.06 -0.03
C VAL A 279 -8.69 33.89 -0.92
N LYS A 280 -8.98 34.83 -1.84
CA LYS A 280 -10.08 34.70 -2.81
C LYS A 280 -9.85 33.48 -3.71
N LEU A 281 -8.63 33.31 -4.21
CA LEU A 281 -8.24 32.18 -5.04
C LEU A 281 -8.37 30.84 -4.30
N ALA A 282 -7.86 30.75 -3.06
CA ALA A 282 -7.97 29.56 -2.23
C ALA A 282 -9.43 29.16 -1.98
N LYS A 283 -10.34 30.14 -1.78
CA LYS A 283 -11.79 29.88 -1.66
C LYS A 283 -12.36 29.26 -2.94
N SER A 284 -11.91 29.68 -4.12
CA SER A 284 -12.36 29.13 -5.41
C SER A 284 -11.86 27.69 -5.66
N VAL A 285 -10.78 27.26 -5.01
CA VAL A 285 -10.26 25.87 -5.10
C VAL A 285 -11.10 24.89 -4.25
N VAL A 286 -11.70 25.35 -3.14
CA VAL A 286 -12.45 24.49 -2.21
C VAL A 286 -13.56 23.65 -2.88
N PRO A 287 -14.43 24.21 -3.75
CA PRO A 287 -15.44 23.44 -4.45
C PRO A 287 -14.85 22.31 -5.31
N VAL A 288 -13.74 22.57 -6.01
CA VAL A 288 -13.07 21.59 -6.87
C VAL A 288 -12.58 20.40 -6.03
N ILE A 289 -11.83 20.66 -4.95
CA ILE A 289 -11.35 19.59 -4.05
C ILE A 289 -12.52 18.79 -3.46
N LYS A 290 -13.59 19.47 -3.03
CA LYS A 290 -14.78 18.82 -2.48
C LYS A 290 -15.47 17.92 -3.51
N LEU A 291 -15.52 18.31 -4.78
CA LEU A 291 -16.12 17.53 -5.86
C LEU A 291 -15.25 16.32 -6.24
N CYS A 292 -13.92 16.47 -6.32
CA CYS A 292 -13.00 15.34 -6.46
C CYS A 292 -13.20 14.33 -5.33
N ARG A 293 -13.20 14.79 -4.08
CA ARG A 293 -13.45 13.94 -2.91
C ARG A 293 -14.81 13.25 -2.99
N LEU A 294 -15.85 13.99 -3.38
CA LEU A 294 -17.21 13.47 -3.50
C LEU A 294 -17.28 12.35 -4.55
N PHE A 295 -16.55 12.48 -5.67
CA PHE A 295 -16.43 11.46 -6.71
C PHE A 295 -15.91 10.14 -6.15
N PHE A 296 -14.72 10.14 -5.54
CA PHE A 296 -14.12 8.93 -4.99
C PHE A 296 -14.91 8.34 -3.82
N ASN A 297 -15.56 9.17 -3.00
CA ASN A 297 -16.42 8.71 -1.92
C ASN A 297 -17.67 8.01 -2.46
N LYS A 298 -18.29 8.56 -3.52
CA LYS A 298 -19.46 7.97 -4.16
C LYS A 298 -19.14 6.60 -4.75
N LEU A 299 -17.94 6.46 -5.31
CA LEU A 299 -17.43 5.24 -5.92
C LEU A 299 -16.70 4.34 -4.95
N SER A 300 -16.88 4.48 -3.64
CA SER A 300 -16.27 3.59 -2.65
C SER A 300 -17.07 2.30 -2.43
N ALA A 301 -16.48 1.35 -1.68
CA ALA A 301 -17.16 0.17 -1.13
C ALA A 301 -18.49 0.53 -0.45
N ARG A 302 -18.51 1.62 0.34
CA ARG A 302 -19.71 2.13 1.02
C ARG A 302 -20.67 2.88 0.11
N GLY A 303 -20.34 3.07 -1.16
CA GLY A 303 -21.14 3.76 -2.16
C GLY A 303 -21.62 2.80 -3.25
N MET A 304 -21.02 2.87 -4.43
CA MET A 304 -21.37 2.06 -5.61
C MET A 304 -21.19 0.55 -5.41
N ASN A 305 -20.22 0.12 -4.61
CA ASN A 305 -19.85 -1.29 -4.50
C ASN A 305 -20.45 -2.00 -3.27
N ARG A 306 -21.63 -1.55 -2.80
CA ARG A 306 -22.30 -2.15 -1.62
C ARG A 306 -22.74 -3.59 -1.80
N ARG A 307 -23.07 -3.98 -3.03
CA ARG A 307 -23.62 -5.31 -3.36
C ARG A 307 -22.58 -6.26 -3.96
N ARG A 308 -21.30 -5.87 -3.98
CA ARG A 308 -20.19 -6.50 -4.70
C ARG A 308 -20.47 -6.62 -6.20
N LEU A 309 -19.72 -5.89 -7.00
CA LEU A 309 -19.82 -6.01 -8.45
C LEU A 309 -19.30 -7.37 -8.93
N PRO A 310 -19.70 -7.83 -10.13
CA PRO A 310 -19.11 -9.00 -10.77
C PRO A 310 -17.56 -8.96 -10.75
N PRO A 311 -16.89 -10.11 -10.65
CA PRO A 311 -15.44 -10.18 -10.49
C PRO A 311 -14.66 -9.53 -11.65
N PHE A 312 -15.23 -9.57 -12.86
CA PHE A 312 -14.61 -9.06 -14.07
C PHE A 312 -15.55 -8.15 -14.84
N THR A 313 -14.96 -7.17 -15.51
CA THR A 313 -15.63 -6.26 -16.43
C THR A 313 -15.19 -6.53 -17.87
N THR A 314 -15.87 -5.86 -18.81
CA THR A 314 -15.50 -5.85 -20.22
C THR A 314 -14.32 -4.91 -20.54
N MET A 315 -13.67 -4.33 -19.53
CA MET A 315 -12.51 -3.45 -19.73
C MET A 315 -11.22 -4.21 -19.96
N CYS A 316 -10.31 -3.61 -20.73
CA CYS A 316 -8.93 -4.07 -20.84
C CYS A 316 -8.09 -3.57 -19.66
N SER A 317 -6.89 -4.14 -19.47
CA SER A 317 -5.99 -3.73 -18.38
C SER A 317 -5.62 -2.25 -18.44
N TYR A 318 -5.46 -1.69 -19.64
CA TYR A 318 -5.14 -0.27 -19.82
C TYR A 318 -6.28 0.65 -19.35
N GLN A 319 -7.54 0.25 -19.61
CA GLN A 319 -8.70 1.00 -19.13
C GLN A 319 -8.81 0.93 -17.59
N LEU A 320 -8.54 -0.23 -17.00
CA LEU A 320 -8.50 -0.38 -15.53
C LEU A 320 -7.40 0.49 -14.91
N GLU A 321 -6.21 0.50 -15.51
CA GLU A 321 -5.07 1.32 -15.07
C GLU A 321 -5.40 2.82 -15.10
N ILE A 322 -6.04 3.32 -16.16
CA ILE A 322 -6.50 4.71 -16.25
C ILE A 322 -7.39 5.08 -15.05
N ILE A 323 -8.26 4.17 -14.62
CA ILE A 323 -9.19 4.42 -13.53
C ILE A 323 -8.47 4.27 -12.18
N GLY A 324 -7.62 3.26 -12.00
CA GLY A 324 -6.83 3.03 -10.79
C GLY A 324 -5.91 4.22 -10.48
N ALA A 325 -5.16 4.69 -11.48
CA ALA A 325 -4.23 5.81 -11.34
C ALA A 325 -4.89 7.19 -11.15
N LEU A 326 -6.21 7.31 -11.40
CA LEU A 326 -6.92 8.60 -11.33
C LEU A 326 -6.77 9.29 -9.97
N ALA A 327 -6.84 8.53 -8.87
CA ALA A 327 -6.77 9.12 -7.53
C ALA A 327 -5.38 9.72 -7.26
N GLY A 328 -4.31 9.04 -7.67
CA GLY A 328 -2.94 9.51 -7.52
C GLY A 328 -2.66 10.76 -8.37
N HIS A 329 -3.10 10.74 -9.63
CA HIS A 329 -3.00 11.94 -10.49
C HIS A 329 -3.79 13.13 -9.90
N THR A 330 -5.00 12.88 -9.41
CA THR A 330 -5.80 13.91 -8.73
C THR A 330 -5.10 14.45 -7.49
N GLY A 331 -4.54 13.57 -6.65
CA GLY A 331 -3.78 13.94 -5.46
C GLY A 331 -2.58 14.82 -5.81
N ALA A 332 -1.82 14.45 -6.85
CA ALA A 332 -0.68 15.21 -7.33
C ALA A 332 -1.06 16.61 -7.85
N GLU A 333 -2.09 16.73 -8.69
CA GLU A 333 -2.55 18.04 -9.19
C GLU A 333 -3.06 18.94 -8.06
N LEU A 334 -3.84 18.39 -7.12
CA LEU A 334 -4.33 19.14 -5.97
C LEU A 334 -3.19 19.57 -5.03
N GLY A 335 -2.18 18.70 -4.85
CA GLY A 335 -0.95 19.03 -4.12
C GLY A 335 -0.15 20.15 -4.79
N GLY A 336 -0.06 20.13 -6.12
CA GLY A 336 0.54 21.19 -6.92
C GLY A 336 -0.20 22.53 -6.76
N ILE A 337 -1.53 22.52 -6.85
CA ILE A 337 -2.35 23.71 -6.61
C ILE A 337 -2.11 24.27 -5.21
N LEU A 338 -2.10 23.41 -4.18
CA LEU A 338 -1.83 23.84 -2.81
C LEU A 338 -0.44 24.47 -2.66
N HIS A 339 0.58 23.87 -3.27
CA HIS A 339 1.94 24.39 -3.23
C HIS A 339 2.01 25.79 -3.86
N VAL A 340 1.41 25.98 -5.04
CA VAL A 340 1.36 27.30 -5.69
C VAL A 340 0.63 28.32 -4.82
N LEU A 341 -0.50 27.96 -4.20
CA LEU A 341 -1.21 28.85 -3.27
C LEU A 341 -0.36 29.28 -2.07
N GLN A 342 0.52 28.40 -1.58
CA GLN A 342 1.41 28.70 -0.44
C GLN A 342 2.53 29.68 -0.81
N GLU A 343 2.95 29.70 -2.07
CA GLU A 343 4.05 30.53 -2.59
C GLU A 343 3.56 31.76 -3.36
N ALA A 344 2.26 31.91 -3.60
CA ALA A 344 1.69 32.96 -4.44
C ALA A 344 1.99 34.40 -4.00
N ASN A 345 2.39 34.64 -2.74
CA ASN A 345 2.83 35.96 -2.26
C ASN A 345 4.30 36.28 -2.59
N THR A 346 5.11 35.25 -2.92
CA THR A 346 6.56 35.37 -3.16
C THR A 346 6.93 35.10 -4.62
N THR A 347 5.98 34.62 -5.41
CA THR A 347 6.14 34.22 -6.81
C THR A 347 5.48 35.26 -7.70
N ASP A 348 6.03 35.43 -8.91
CA ASP A 348 5.44 36.31 -9.92
C ASP A 348 3.98 35.92 -10.24
N ASN A 349 3.16 36.93 -10.55
CA ASN A 349 1.74 36.74 -10.81
C ASN A 349 1.48 35.92 -12.07
N GLU A 350 2.24 36.13 -13.14
CA GLU A 350 2.09 35.37 -14.38
C GLU A 350 2.51 33.92 -14.19
N ASP A 351 3.60 33.68 -13.46
CA ASP A 351 4.05 32.32 -13.11
C ASP A 351 2.99 31.59 -12.25
N THR A 352 2.41 32.28 -11.27
CA THR A 352 1.32 31.76 -10.44
C THR A 352 0.09 31.40 -11.28
N ARG A 353 -0.33 32.31 -12.17
CA ARG A 353 -1.48 32.11 -13.06
C ARG A 353 -1.25 30.95 -14.03
N TYR A 354 -0.07 30.88 -14.63
CA TYR A 354 0.32 29.81 -15.54
C TYR A 354 0.31 28.45 -14.84
N ALA A 355 0.98 28.34 -13.69
CA ALA A 355 1.07 27.10 -12.93
C ALA A 355 -0.30 26.57 -12.50
N LEU A 356 -1.18 27.46 -12.01
CA LEU A 356 -2.54 27.09 -11.61
C LEU A 356 -3.40 26.72 -12.81
N THR A 357 -3.36 27.49 -13.91
CA THR A 357 -4.14 27.19 -15.12
C THR A 357 -3.76 25.81 -15.67
N ARG A 358 -2.47 25.50 -15.70
CA ARG A 358 -1.96 24.19 -16.12
C ARG A 358 -2.47 23.06 -15.22
N ALA A 359 -2.35 23.20 -13.90
CA ALA A 359 -2.79 22.17 -12.96
C ALA A 359 -4.32 21.95 -13.00
N VAL A 360 -5.10 23.03 -13.10
CA VAL A 360 -6.57 22.96 -13.20
C VAL A 360 -7.00 22.32 -14.53
N GLY A 361 -6.36 22.65 -15.64
CA GLY A 361 -6.62 22.01 -16.94
C GLY A 361 -6.21 20.53 -16.95
N ALA A 362 -5.09 20.19 -16.32
CA ALA A 362 -4.68 18.79 -16.13
C ALA A 362 -5.72 18.03 -15.29
N LEU A 363 -6.21 18.61 -14.19
CA LEU A 363 -7.25 18.02 -13.37
C LEU A 363 -8.55 17.79 -14.17
N GLU A 364 -9.02 18.78 -14.94
CA GLU A 364 -10.23 18.64 -15.77
C GLU A 364 -10.08 17.49 -16.79
N THR A 365 -8.96 17.47 -17.53
CA THR A 365 -8.71 16.47 -18.57
C THR A 365 -8.56 15.05 -18.01
N GLN A 366 -7.93 14.89 -16.84
CA GLN A 366 -7.74 13.59 -16.19
C GLN A 366 -9.05 12.88 -15.83
N PHE A 367 -10.12 13.62 -15.55
CA PHE A 367 -11.41 13.01 -15.22
C PHE A 367 -12.21 12.54 -16.44
N GLN A 368 -11.95 13.06 -17.65
CA GLN A 368 -12.76 12.81 -18.84
C GLN A 368 -12.85 11.31 -19.20
N THR A 369 -11.70 10.66 -19.34
CA THR A 369 -11.66 9.24 -19.75
C THR A 369 -12.15 8.30 -18.64
N PRO A 370 -11.66 8.36 -17.39
CA PRO A 370 -12.15 7.50 -16.31
C PRO A 370 -13.66 7.65 -16.07
N PHE A 371 -14.19 8.88 -16.11
CA PHE A 371 -15.62 9.14 -15.94
C PHE A 371 -16.45 8.36 -16.96
N LEU A 372 -16.06 8.41 -18.24
CA LEU A 372 -16.72 7.66 -19.30
C LEU A 372 -16.58 6.15 -19.12
N LEU A 373 -15.38 5.67 -18.77
CA LEU A 373 -15.15 4.25 -18.55
C LEU A 373 -16.01 3.70 -17.41
N ILE A 374 -16.13 4.44 -16.30
CA ILE A 374 -16.97 4.06 -15.16
C ILE A 374 -18.44 3.99 -15.57
N LEU A 375 -18.93 4.99 -16.31
CA LEU A 375 -20.30 5.01 -16.83
C LEU A 375 -20.60 3.86 -17.81
N LEU A 376 -19.63 3.47 -18.64
CA LEU A 376 -19.80 2.46 -19.68
C LEU A 376 -19.62 1.03 -19.16
N HIS A 377 -18.75 0.82 -18.18
CA HIS A 377 -18.34 -0.52 -17.76
C HIS A 377 -18.74 -0.89 -16.34
N PHE A 378 -18.75 0.06 -15.39
CA PHE A 378 -19.11 -0.23 -14.00
C PHE A 378 -20.59 0.04 -13.69
N VAL A 379 -21.18 1.11 -14.21
CA VAL A 379 -22.61 1.39 -13.95
C VAL A 379 -23.54 0.31 -14.50
N PRO A 380 -23.37 -0.22 -15.72
CA PRO A 380 -24.30 -1.21 -16.28
C PRO A 380 -24.24 -2.59 -15.61
N ILE A 381 -23.15 -2.89 -14.88
CA ILE A 381 -23.00 -4.16 -14.15
C ILE A 381 -23.54 -4.10 -12.72
N ILE A 382 -24.04 -2.94 -12.29
CA ILE A 382 -24.70 -2.82 -10.98
C ILE A 382 -26.03 -3.59 -11.04
N PRO A 383 -26.30 -4.52 -10.10
CA PRO A 383 -27.58 -5.22 -10.07
C PRO A 383 -28.75 -4.27 -9.83
N ASP A 384 -29.63 -4.13 -10.81
CA ASP A 384 -30.92 -3.47 -10.62
C ASP A 384 -31.87 -4.43 -9.89
N THR A 385 -32.51 -3.94 -8.83
CA THR A 385 -33.57 -4.67 -8.12
C THR A 385 -34.89 -4.00 -8.39
N ASP A 386 -35.94 -4.79 -8.56
CA ASP A 386 -37.31 -4.30 -8.76
C ASP A 386 -37.67 -3.25 -7.71
N GLY A 387 -38.04 -2.04 -8.17
CA GLY A 387 -38.39 -0.90 -7.33
C GLY A 387 -37.24 0.06 -6.96
N HIS A 388 -35.98 -0.25 -7.30
CA HIS A 388 -34.86 0.67 -7.12
C HIS A 388 -33.91 0.62 -8.33
N PRO A 389 -34.11 1.47 -9.36
CA PRO A 389 -33.26 1.50 -10.55
C PRO A 389 -31.92 2.16 -10.21
N VAL A 390 -31.01 1.36 -9.66
CA VAL A 390 -29.71 1.80 -9.14
C VAL A 390 -28.87 2.36 -10.29
N GLN A 391 -28.91 1.74 -11.46
CA GLN A 391 -28.18 2.22 -12.63
C GLN A 391 -28.58 3.64 -13.02
N ASP A 392 -29.89 3.91 -13.13
CA ASP A 392 -30.40 5.24 -13.49
C ASP A 392 -30.10 6.29 -12.42
N TYR A 393 -30.13 5.89 -11.15
CA TYR A 393 -29.67 6.73 -10.06
C TYR A 393 -28.22 7.18 -10.26
N TYR A 394 -27.30 6.25 -10.56
CA TYR A 394 -25.91 6.59 -10.79
C TYR A 394 -25.73 7.44 -12.05
N LYS A 395 -26.38 7.12 -13.16
CA LYS A 395 -26.33 7.94 -14.40
C LYS A 395 -26.73 9.39 -14.12
N LYS A 396 -27.86 9.61 -13.41
CA LYS A 396 -28.31 10.96 -13.02
C LYS A 396 -27.31 11.64 -12.09
N TRP A 397 -26.79 10.92 -11.11
CA TRP A 397 -25.81 11.45 -10.17
C TRP A 397 -24.53 11.90 -10.87
N PHE A 398 -23.99 11.09 -11.80
CA PHE A 398 -22.81 11.43 -12.59
C PHE A 398 -23.04 12.63 -13.49
N ALA A 399 -24.22 12.74 -14.12
CA ALA A 399 -24.57 13.91 -14.93
C ALA A 399 -24.55 15.19 -14.08
N VAL A 400 -25.18 15.17 -12.90
CA VAL A 400 -25.18 16.31 -11.97
C VAL A 400 -23.77 16.62 -11.49
N TRP A 401 -23.00 15.61 -11.09
CA TRP A 401 -21.62 15.81 -10.64
C TRP A 401 -20.75 16.44 -11.73
N ASN A 402 -20.85 15.97 -12.98
CA ASN A 402 -20.09 16.49 -14.12
C ASN A 402 -20.42 17.97 -14.39
N THR A 403 -21.70 18.35 -14.36
CA THR A 403 -22.11 19.75 -14.48
C THR A 403 -21.50 20.61 -13.35
N GLN A 404 -21.60 20.16 -12.10
CA GLN A 404 -21.06 20.90 -10.96
C GLN A 404 -19.53 21.00 -10.99
N PHE A 405 -18.84 19.94 -11.42
CA PHE A 405 -17.39 19.90 -11.56
C PHE A 405 -16.91 20.89 -12.62
N ASN A 406 -17.49 20.86 -13.81
CA ASN A 406 -17.11 21.79 -14.89
C ASN A 406 -17.40 23.25 -14.50
N LEU A 407 -18.52 23.53 -13.82
CA LEU A 407 -18.79 24.87 -13.29
C LEU A 407 -17.75 25.31 -12.25
N ALA A 408 -17.33 24.41 -11.35
CA ALA A 408 -16.29 24.71 -10.37
C ALA A 408 -14.92 24.97 -11.04
N ILE A 409 -14.57 24.22 -12.08
CA ILE A 409 -13.36 24.43 -12.89
C ILE A 409 -13.40 25.80 -13.57
N ILE A 410 -14.50 26.14 -14.25
CA ILE A 410 -14.66 27.44 -14.93
C ILE A 410 -14.51 28.59 -13.93
N ASN A 411 -15.22 28.52 -12.80
CA ASN A 411 -15.15 29.54 -11.75
C ASN A 411 -13.73 29.70 -11.18
N LEU A 412 -12.99 28.61 -11.04
CA LEU A 412 -11.60 28.65 -10.60
C LEU A 412 -10.69 29.27 -11.66
N LEU A 413 -10.84 28.89 -12.93
CA LEU A 413 -10.08 29.48 -14.04
C LEU A 413 -10.34 30.99 -14.18
N ASP A 414 -11.58 31.44 -14.00
CA ASP A 414 -11.89 32.87 -14.01
C ASP A 414 -11.29 33.60 -12.81
N ALA A 415 -11.32 33.00 -11.62
CA ALA A 415 -10.63 33.53 -10.45
C ALA A 415 -9.09 33.61 -10.63
N ILE A 416 -8.48 32.67 -11.37
CA ILE A 416 -7.06 32.70 -11.74
C ILE A 416 -6.80 33.84 -12.73
N LYS A 417 -7.68 34.06 -13.72
CA LYS A 417 -7.50 35.15 -14.69
C LYS A 417 -7.57 36.52 -14.01
N GLU A 418 -8.46 36.68 -13.03
CA GLU A 418 -8.61 37.89 -12.22
C GLU A 418 -7.55 38.04 -11.11
N TYR A 419 -6.62 37.09 -10.97
CA TYR A 419 -5.61 37.14 -9.93
C TYR A 419 -4.56 38.20 -10.23
N GLU A 420 -4.54 39.24 -9.40
CA GLU A 420 -3.46 40.22 -9.28
C GLU A 420 -2.89 40.10 -7.87
N GLY A 421 -1.66 39.60 -7.74
CA GLY A 421 -0.93 39.56 -6.47
C GLY A 421 -0.42 40.94 -6.05
N ILE A 422 0.33 40.98 -4.93
CA ILE A 422 0.82 42.23 -4.33
C ILE A 422 1.98 42.83 -5.13
#